data_AF-A0A3B8ZDJ7-F1
#
_entry.id   AF-A0A3B8ZDJ7-F1
#
_cell.length_a   1.000
_cell.length_b   1.000
_cell.length_c   1.000
_cell.angle_alpha   90.00
_cell.angle_beta   90.00
_cell.angle_gamma   90.00
#
_symmetry.space_group_name_H-M   'P 1'
#
loop_
_entity.id
_entity.type
_entity.pdbx_description
1 polymer ?
#
loop_
_entity_poly.entity_id
_entity_poly.type
_entity_poly.pdbx_seq_one_letter_code
_entity_poly.pdbx_strand_id
1 'polypeptide(L)' 'MSDVCKNVFEAILKYGHDEDFDPIVDDFFVPTDAPAGSSEKIEVLRKRVELGQPLWHRDDRVDYAGLTGVIRPRE' A
#
# COMPACT_ATOMS: atom_id res chain seq x y z
N MET A 1 -7.30 -28.80 -19.99
CA MET A 1 -8.23 -27.68 -20.27
C MET A 1 -7.44 -26.63 -21.05
N SER A 2 -8.04 -26.01 -22.08
CA SER A 2 -7.39 -24.97 -22.88
C SER A 2 -6.91 -23.82 -21.98
N ASP A 3 -5.65 -23.43 -22.09
CA ASP A 3 -5.06 -22.34 -21.29
C ASP A 3 -5.55 -20.94 -21.72
N VAL A 4 -6.21 -20.85 -22.87
CA VAL A 4 -6.72 -19.61 -23.46
C VAL A 4 -8.06 -19.22 -22.83
N CYS A 5 -8.11 -18.02 -22.22
CA CYS A 5 -9.35 -17.39 -21.76
C CYS A 5 -10.13 -16.86 -22.97
N LYS A 6 -11.41 -17.22 -23.08
CA LYS A 6 -12.24 -16.86 -24.25
C LYS A 6 -12.84 -15.46 -24.15
N ASN A 7 -12.95 -14.94 -22.92
CA ASN A 7 -13.51 -13.63 -22.66
C ASN A 7 -12.92 -13.02 -21.38
N VAL A 8 -13.26 -11.76 -21.14
CA VAL A 8 -12.76 -10.98 -20.01
C VAL A 8 -13.21 -11.55 -18.65
N PHE A 9 -14.42 -12.11 -18.54
CA PHE A 9 -14.90 -12.71 -17.28
C PHE A 9 -14.13 -13.98 -16.92
N GLU A 10 -13.82 -14.82 -17.91
CA GLU A 10 -12.97 -16.00 -17.71
C GLU A 10 -11.56 -15.62 -17.27
N ALA A 11 -11.00 -14.54 -17.82
CA ALA A 11 -9.69 -14.04 -17.40
C ALA A 11 -9.73 -13.51 -15.96
N ILE A 12 -10.74 -12.70 -15.62
CA ILE A 12 -10.93 -12.17 -14.27
C ILE A 12 -11.08 -13.32 -13.25
N LEU A 13 -11.91 -14.33 -13.53
CA LEU A 13 -12.07 -15.48 -12.65
C LEU A 13 -10.79 -16.33 -12.55
N LYS A 14 -10.01 -16.46 -13.63
CA LYS A 14 -8.77 -17.27 -13.66
C LYS A 14 -7.65 -16.61 -12.85
N TYR A 15 -7.49 -15.29 -12.95
CA TYR A 15 -6.37 -14.57 -12.34
C TYR A 15 -6.74 -13.88 -11.01
N GLY A 16 -8.00 -13.96 -10.61
CA GLY A 16 -8.53 -13.30 -9.42
C GLY A 16 -9.06 -11.90 -9.73
N HIS A 17 -10.03 -11.49 -8.92
CA HIS A 17 -10.55 -10.13 -8.86
C HIS A 17 -10.29 -9.54 -7.47
N ASP A 18 -10.31 -8.22 -7.40
CA ASP A 18 -10.15 -7.46 -6.16
C ASP A 18 -11.24 -7.74 -5.12
N GLU A 19 -12.41 -8.27 -5.51
CA GLU A 19 -13.50 -8.58 -4.56
C GLU A 19 -13.13 -9.64 -3.51
N ASP A 20 -12.14 -10.51 -3.79
CA ASP A 20 -11.67 -11.54 -2.85
C ASP A 20 -10.35 -11.16 -2.14
N PHE A 21 -9.81 -9.96 -2.42
CA PHE A 21 -8.57 -9.52 -1.78
C PHE A 21 -8.84 -9.14 -0.32
N ASP A 22 -8.28 -9.94 0.60
CA ASP A 22 -8.26 -9.64 2.03
C ASP A 22 -6.81 -9.45 2.49
N PRO A 23 -6.42 -8.22 2.91
CA PRO A 23 -5.05 -7.95 3.30
C PRO A 23 -4.66 -8.69 4.59
N ILE A 24 -3.44 -9.21 4.63
CA ILE A 24 -2.94 -10.03 5.74
C ILE A 24 -2.25 -9.12 6.77
N VAL A 25 -2.68 -9.23 8.03
CA VAL A 25 -1.96 -8.63 9.17
C VAL A 25 -1.04 -9.67 9.78
N ASP A 26 0.27 -9.42 9.70
CA ASP A 26 1.32 -10.25 10.29
C ASP A 26 2.17 -9.46 11.29
N ASP A 27 3.18 -10.10 11.87
CA ASP A 27 4.08 -9.48 12.86
C ASP A 27 4.94 -8.33 12.28
N PHE A 28 5.01 -8.21 10.95
CA PHE A 28 5.76 -7.15 10.25
C PHE A 28 4.89 -5.95 9.91
N PHE A 29 3.57 -6.01 10.13
CA PHE A 29 2.64 -4.90 9.93
C PHE A 29 2.74 -3.89 11.09
N VAL A 30 3.79 -3.08 11.07
CA VAL A 30 4.09 -2.07 12.10
C VAL A 30 3.71 -0.65 11.64
N PRO A 31 3.37 0.26 12.57
CA PRO A 31 3.12 1.67 12.24
C PRO A 31 4.39 2.35 11.74
N THR A 32 4.20 3.41 10.95
CA THR A 32 5.29 4.32 10.56
C THR A 32 5.00 5.76 10.99
N ASP A 33 6.03 6.40 11.54
CA ASP A 33 6.01 7.83 11.88
C ASP A 33 6.51 8.72 10.73
N ALA A 34 6.73 8.16 9.53
CA ALA A 34 7.24 8.91 8.39
C ALA A 34 6.26 10.05 8.00
N PRO A 35 6.75 11.26 7.68
CA PRO A 35 5.90 12.39 7.29
C PRO A 35 5.03 12.09 6.07
N ALA A 36 3.81 12.63 6.05
CA ALA A 36 2.93 12.51 4.90
C ALA A 36 3.60 13.08 3.63
N GLY A 37 3.49 12.34 2.52
CA GLY A 37 4.10 12.70 1.24
C GLY A 37 5.62 12.53 1.15
N SER A 38 6.31 12.15 2.24
CA SER A 38 7.74 11.87 2.19
C SER A 38 8.04 10.61 1.37
N SER A 39 9.24 10.56 0.78
CA SER A 39 9.72 9.36 0.06
C SER A 39 9.77 8.12 0.98
N GLU A 40 10.08 8.31 2.26
CA GLU A 40 10.10 7.24 3.26
C GLU A 40 8.69 6.66 3.48
N LYS A 41 7.67 7.52 3.66
CA LYS A 41 6.28 7.06 3.81
C LYS A 41 5.83 6.30 2.56
N ILE A 42 6.14 6.83 1.37
CA ILE A 42 5.80 6.18 0.09
C ILE A 42 6.44 4.79 0.01
N GLU A 43 7.71 4.66 0.43
CA GLU A 43 8.42 3.38 0.42
C GLU A 43 7.82 2.35 1.39
N VAL A 44 7.39 2.78 2.59
CA VAL A 44 6.67 1.92 3.53
C VAL A 44 5.35 1.42 2.94
N LEU A 45 4.56 2.34 2.35
CA LEU A 45 3.27 1.99 1.76
C LEU A 45 3.43 1.06 0.55
N ARG A 46 4.46 1.27 -0.27
CA ARG A 46 4.81 0.37 -1.39
C ARG A 46 5.09 -1.05 -0.90
N LYS A 47 5.91 -1.20 0.15
CA LYS A 47 6.21 -2.51 0.74
C LYS A 47 4.96 -3.21 1.28
N ARG A 48 4.05 -2.49 1.93
CA ARG A 48 2.79 -3.05 2.42
C ARG A 48 1.95 -3.65 1.28
N VAL A 49 1.85 -2.94 0.15
CA VAL A 49 1.16 -3.45 -1.05
C VAL A 49 1.84 -4.73 -1.58
N GLU A 50 3.17 -4.75 -1.65
CA GLU A 50 3.93 -5.92 -2.14
C GLU A 50 3.80 -7.15 -1.22
N LEU A 51 3.63 -6.92 0.09
CA LEU A 51 3.42 -7.97 1.09
C LEU A 51 1.95 -8.39 1.24
N GLY A 52 1.01 -7.73 0.53
CA GLY A 52 -0.41 -7.96 0.70
C GLY A 52 -0.96 -7.53 2.07
N GLN A 53 -0.27 -6.60 2.75
CA GLN A 53 -0.70 -6.04 4.03
C GLN A 53 -1.72 -4.89 3.84
N PRO A 54 -2.45 -4.48 4.90
CA PRO A 54 -3.27 -3.28 4.83
C PRO A 54 -2.40 -2.06 4.50
N LEU A 55 -2.95 -1.14 3.72
CA LEU A 55 -2.19 0.06 3.33
C LEU A 55 -1.86 0.95 4.54
N TRP A 56 -2.83 1.12 5.45
CA TRP A 56 -2.74 2.02 6.59
C TRP A 56 -2.76 1.26 7.91
N HIS A 57 -1.82 1.58 8.79
CA HIS A 57 -1.87 1.15 10.18
C HIS A 57 -2.62 2.21 11.01
N ARG A 58 -3.47 1.80 11.96
CA ARG A 58 -4.26 2.75 12.79
C ARG A 58 -3.40 3.76 13.56
N ASP A 59 -2.19 3.32 13.92
CA ASP A 59 -1.18 4.08 14.67
C ASP A 59 -0.12 4.72 13.76
N ASP A 60 -0.34 4.75 12.44
CA ASP A 60 0.49 5.56 11.54
C ASP A 60 0.36 7.05 11.88
N ARG A 61 1.43 7.83 11.67
CA ARG A 61 1.35 9.30 11.74
C ARG A 61 0.23 9.84 10.83
N VAL A 62 -0.63 10.68 11.39
CA VAL A 62 -1.76 11.33 10.70
C VAL A 62 -1.61 12.84 10.51
N ASP A 63 -0.61 13.45 11.15
CA ASP A 63 -0.41 14.89 11.11
C ASP A 63 1.09 15.28 11.03
N TYR A 64 1.33 16.59 10.95
CA TYR A 64 2.67 17.17 10.90
C TYR A 64 3.18 17.63 12.28
N ALA A 65 2.53 17.23 13.39
CA ALA A 65 2.90 17.69 14.72
C ALA A 65 4.32 17.24 15.07
N GLY A 66 5.12 18.16 15.61
CA GLY A 66 6.51 17.92 16.00
C GLY A 66 7.51 17.79 14.85
N LEU A 67 7.08 17.92 13.58
CA LEU A 67 8.00 17.86 12.44
C LEU A 67 8.68 19.20 12.20
N THR A 68 9.99 19.14 12.02
CA THR A 68 10.80 20.26 11.51
C THR A 68 11.29 19.91 10.11
N GLY A 69 10.84 20.67 9.10
CA GLY A 69 11.23 20.46 7.70
C GLY A 69 12.07 21.62 7.17
N VAL A 70 13.02 21.32 6.29
CA VAL A 70 13.72 22.36 5.51
C VAL A 70 12.79 22.85 4.41
N ILE A 71 12.35 24.10 4.49
CA ILE A 71 11.62 24.75 3.38
C ILE A 71 12.66 24.98 2.28
N ARG A 72 12.51 24.29 1.15
CA ARG A 72 13.23 24.62 -0.09
C ARG A 72 12.29 25.46 -0.96
N PRO A 73 12.51 26.77 -1.09
CA PRO A 73 11.75 27.59 -2.04
C PRO A 73 11.85 26.97 -3.43
N ARG A 74 10.74 26.98 -4.17
CA ARG A 74 10.79 26.64 -5.61
C ARG A 74 11.55 27.77 -6.30
N GLU A 75 12.50 27.42 -7.18
CA GLU A 75 13.11 28.36 -8.12
C GLU A 75 12.06 28.94 -9.08
#